data_AF-A0A9E2H6N0-F1
#
_entry.id   AF-A0A9E2H6N0-F1
#
_cell.length_a   1.000
_cell.length_b   1.000
_cell.length_c   1.000
_cell.angle_alpha   90.00
_cell.angle_beta   90.00
_cell.angle_gamma   90.00
#
_symmetry.space_group_name_H-M   'P 1'
#
loop_
_entity.id
_entity.type
_entity.pdbx_description
1 polymer ?
#
loop_
_entity_poly.entity_id
_entity_poly.type
_entity_poly.pdbx_seq_one_letter_code
_entity_poly.pdbx_strand_id
1 'polypeptide(L)' 'MDSIFSKTVKSGKTTYFIDVREAKNKSKYLTISESKPSTTDASKFTRKSIIVFDNSVQKFRDALEEAIQMINK' A
#
# COMPACT_ATOMS: atom_id res chain seq x y z
N MET A 1 6.14 13.57 -8.23
CA MET A 1 4.69 13.34 -8.32
C MET A 1 4.23 13.10 -6.91
N ASP A 2 3.78 14.16 -6.25
CA ASP A 2 3.36 14.07 -4.86
C ASP A 2 2.08 13.24 -4.75
N SER A 3 2.00 12.46 -3.69
CA SER A 3 0.77 11.77 -3.32
C SER A 3 -0.25 12.80 -2.83
N ILE A 4 -1.48 12.72 -3.30
CA ILE A 4 -2.57 13.58 -2.84
C ILE A 4 -2.99 13.17 -1.41
N PHE A 5 -2.79 11.91 -1.07
CA PHE A 5 -2.94 11.38 0.29
C PHE A 5 -1.81 10.39 0.56
N SER A 6 -1.25 10.40 1.76
CA SER A 6 -0.33 9.37 2.23
C SER A 6 -0.56 9.08 3.70
N LYS A 7 -0.64 7.80 4.04
CA LYS A 7 -0.68 7.32 5.43
C LYS A 7 0.40 6.27 5.64
N THR A 8 1.16 6.43 6.71
CA THR A 8 2.21 5.49 7.11
C THR A 8 1.75 4.67 8.31
N VAL A 9 1.96 3.36 8.25
CA VAL A 9 1.69 2.43 9.37
C VAL A 9 2.98 1.68 9.67
N LYS A 10 3.49 1.80 10.90
CA LYS A 10 4.68 1.07 11.35
C LYS A 10 4.27 -0.17 12.13
N SER A 11 4.89 -1.30 11.83
CA SER A 11 4.74 -2.55 12.57
C SER A 11 6.12 -3.19 12.75
N GLY A 12 6.72 -2.96 13.92
CA GLY A 12 8.10 -3.38 14.20
C GLY A 12 9.10 -2.81 13.21
N LYS A 13 9.82 -3.68 12.49
CA LYS A 13 10.79 -3.30 11.45
C LYS A 13 10.15 -3.05 10.07
N THR A 14 8.87 -3.35 9.91
CA THR A 14 8.14 -3.17 8.65
C THR A 14 7.36 -1.86 8.69
N THR A 15 7.39 -1.13 7.57
CA THR A 15 6.60 0.09 7.37
C THR A 15 5.71 -0.08 6.15
N TYR A 16 4.41 0.15 6.33
CA TYR A 16 3.43 0.17 5.26
C TYR A 16 3.12 1.62 4.86
N PHE A 17 3.01 1.87 3.57
CA PHE A 17 2.62 3.14 2.99
C PHE A 17 1.33 2.95 2.20
N ILE A 18 0.32 3.75 2.50
CA ILE A 18 -0.96 3.78 1.80
C ILE A 18 -1.08 5.16 1.14
N ASP A 19 -0.84 5.20 -0.16
CA ASP A 19 -0.78 6.44 -0.94
C ASP A 19 -1.93 6.51 -1.95
N VAL A 20 -2.54 7.68 -2.13
CA VAL A 20 -3.36 8.00 -3.31
C VAL A 20 -2.56 8.92 -4.23
N ARG A 21 -2.40 8.51 -5.48
CA ARG A 21 -1.64 9.23 -6.50
C ARG A 21 -2.52 9.55 -7.69
N GLU A 22 -2.13 10.58 -8.44
CA GLU A 22 -2.80 10.98 -9.68
C GLU A 22 -1.89 10.70 -10.87
N ALA A 23 -2.42 10.04 -11.90
CA ALA A 23 -1.74 9.81 -13.16
C ALA A 23 -1.79 11.06 -14.04
N LYS A 24 -1.00 11.08 -15.13
CA LYS A 24 -0.95 12.24 -16.05
C LYS A 24 -2.33 12.59 -16.63
N ASN A 25 -3.21 11.61 -16.80
CA ASN A 25 -4.58 11.77 -17.30
C ASN A 25 -5.60 12.15 -16.21
N LYS A 26 -5.15 12.60 -15.03
CA LYS A 26 -6.00 12.97 -13.88
C LYS A 26 -6.76 11.81 -13.20
N SER A 27 -6.60 10.57 -13.67
CA SER A 27 -7.14 9.41 -12.96
C SER A 27 -6.36 9.17 -11.66
N LYS A 28 -7.07 8.78 -10.61
CA LYS A 28 -6.49 8.45 -9.30
C LYS A 28 -6.28 6.95 -9.17
N TYR A 29 -5.26 6.57 -8.43
CA TYR A 29 -4.99 5.17 -8.10
C TYR A 29 -4.40 5.05 -6.70
N LEU A 30 -4.68 3.92 -6.07
CA LEU A 30 -4.15 3.55 -4.76
C LEU A 30 -2.80 2.84 -4.95
N THR A 31 -1.81 3.18 -4.15
CA THR A 31 -0.57 2.42 -4.01
C THR A 31 -0.43 1.97 -2.57
N ILE A 32 -0.26 0.66 -2.36
CA ILE A 32 0.08 0.11 -1.05
C ILE A 32 1.49 -0.45 -1.16
N SER A 33 2.37 -0.01 -0.27
CA SER A 33 3.76 -0.48 -0.24
C SER A 33 4.11 -1.09 1.11
N GLU A 34 4.77 -2.23 1.10
CA GLU A 34 5.53 -2.75 2.23
C GLU A 34 6.99 -2.34 2.07
N SER A 35 7.60 -1.76 3.09
CA SER A 35 9.04 -1.54 3.21
C SER A 35 9.57 -2.28 4.43
N LYS A 36 10.60 -3.11 4.24
CA LYS A 36 11.24 -3.86 5.32
C LYS A 36 12.75 -4.02 5.07
N PRO A 37 13.57 -4.24 6.13
CA PRO A 37 15.00 -4.50 5.96
C PRO A 37 15.24 -5.63 4.97
N SER A 38 16.26 -5.49 4.13
CA SER A 38 16.65 -6.53 3.19
C SER A 38 17.16 -7.75 3.94
N THR A 39 16.84 -8.94 3.42
CA THR A 39 17.35 -10.22 3.95
C THR A 39 18.81 -10.46 3.57
N THR A 40 19.31 -9.77 2.54
CA THR A 40 20.69 -9.91 2.06
C THR A 40 21.64 -8.88 2.67
N ASP A 41 21.12 -7.75 3.12
CA ASP A 41 21.90 -6.62 3.62
C ASP A 41 21.02 -5.76 4.55
N ALA A 42 21.20 -5.90 5.86
CA ALA A 42 20.38 -5.22 6.85
C ALA A 42 20.48 -3.69 6.81
N SER A 43 21.48 -3.11 6.13
CA SER A 43 21.59 -1.67 5.90
C SER A 43 20.65 -1.15 4.81
N LYS A 44 20.08 -2.05 4.00
CA LYS A 44 19.17 -1.73 2.90
C LYS A 44 17.74 -2.07 3.24
N PHE A 45 16.81 -1.39 2.57
CA PHE A 45 15.38 -1.67 2.64
C PHE A 45 14.89 -2.23 1.31
N THR A 46 14.02 -3.22 1.38
CA THR A 46 13.25 -3.74 0.25
C THR A 46 11.87 -3.13 0.29
N ARG A 47 11.44 -2.52 -0.83
CA ARG A 47 10.09 -2.00 -0.99
C ARG A 47 9.33 -2.81 -2.03
N LYS A 48 8.22 -3.41 -1.63
CA LYS A 48 7.26 -4.07 -2.53
C LYS A 48 6.01 -3.21 -2.59
N SER A 49 5.48 -2.97 -3.79
CA SER A 49 4.29 -2.14 -3.98
C SER A 49 3.28 -2.83 -4.87
N ILE A 50 2.01 -2.63 -4.55
CA ILE A 50 0.88 -2.94 -5.43
C ILE A 50 0.19 -1.63 -5.82
N ILE A 51 -0.35 -1.61 -7.03
CA ILE A 51 -1.12 -0.48 -7.56
C ILE A 51 -2.53 -0.99 -7.85
N VAL A 52 -3.53 -0.26 -7.36
CA VAL A 52 -4.95 -0.56 -7.59
C VAL A 52 -5.56 0.66 -8.28
N PHE A 53 -6.04 0.46 -9.50
CA PHE A 53 -6.68 1.52 -10.28
C PHE A 53 -8.13 1.74 -9.84
N ASP A 54 -8.66 2.92 -10.15
CA ASP A 54 -9.99 3.38 -9.73
C ASP A 54 -11.11 2.37 -10.07
N ASN A 55 -11.06 1.75 -11.26
CA ASN A 55 -12.08 0.80 -11.70
C ASN A 55 -12.17 -0.49 -10.86
N SER A 56 -11.13 -0.81 -10.08
CA SER A 56 -11.08 -2.00 -9.22
C SER A 56 -11.00 -1.67 -7.73
N VAL A 57 -10.91 -0.39 -7.35
CA VAL A 57 -10.65 0.02 -5.96
C VAL A 57 -11.75 -0.43 -5.00
N GLN A 58 -13.01 -0.39 -5.43
CA GLN A 58 -14.15 -0.79 -4.60
C GLN A 58 -14.12 -2.30 -4.33
N LYS A 59 -13.98 -3.12 -5.37
CA LYS A 59 -13.88 -4.58 -5.23
C LYS A 59 -12.66 -5.00 -4.39
N PHE A 60 -11.55 -4.29 -4.55
CA PHE A 60 -10.35 -4.51 -3.74
C PHE A 60 -10.60 -4.19 -2.27
N ARG A 61 -11.27 -3.08 -1.95
CA ARG A 61 -11.64 -2.72 -0.59
C ARG A 61 -12.51 -3.80 0.05
N ASP A 62 -13.56 -4.24 -0.64
CA ASP A 62 -14.52 -5.20 -0.10
C ASP A 62 -13.82 -6.53 0.24
N ALA A 63 -13.01 -7.06 -0.67
CA ALA A 63 -12.22 -8.27 -0.43
C ALA A 63 -11.18 -8.12 0.70
N LEU A 64 -10.58 -6.94 0.82
CA LEU A 64 -9.64 -6.64 1.91
C LEU A 64 -10.35 -6.59 3.28
N GLU A 65 -11.54 -5.99 3.33
CA GLU A 65 -12.35 -5.86 4.54
C GLU A 65 -12.82 -7.24 5.03
N GLU A 66 -13.29 -8.10 4.12
CA GLU A 66 -13.61 -9.51 4.42
C GLU A 66 -12.41 -10.27 4.99
N ALA A 67 -11.23 -10.13 4.38
CA ALA A 67 -10.01 -10.79 4.87
C ALA A 67 -9.60 -10.29 6.27
N ILE A 68 -9.74 -9.00 6.55
CA ILE A 68 -9.46 -8.42 7.87
C ILE A 68 -10.42 -8.96 8.93
N GLN A 69 -11.71 -9.08 8.61
CA GLN A 69 -12.70 -9.63 9.53
C GLN A 69 -12.36 -11.08 9.92
N MET A 70 -11.84 -11.88 8.99
CA MET A 70 -11.39 -13.25 9.26
C MET A 70 -10.18 -13.33 10.20
N ILE A 71 -9.30 -12.32 10.18
CA ILE A 71 -8.12 -12.25 11.08
C ILE A 71 -8.52 -11.83 12.49
N ASN A 72 -9.51 -10.95 12.62
CA ASN A 72 -9.93 -10.39 13.91
C ASN A 72 -10.93 -11.28 14.66
N LYS A 73 -11.30 -12.43 14.10
CA LYS A 73 -12.18 -13.43 14.72
C LYS A 73 -11.38 -14.41 15.56
#